data_AF-A0A9D0GZS3-F1
#
_entry.id   AF-A0A9D0GZS3-F1
#
_cell.length_a   1.000
_cell.length_b   1.000
_cell.length_c   1.000
_cell.angle_alpha   90.00
_cell.angle_beta   90.00
_cell.angle_gamma   90.00
#
_symmetry.space_group_name_H-M   'P 1'
#
loop_
_entity.id
_entity.type
_entity.pdbx_description
1 polymer ?
#
loop_
_entity_poly.entity_id
_entity_poly.type
_entity_poly.pdbx_seq_one_letter_code
_entity_poly.pdbx_strand_id
1 'polypeptide(L)'
;MDPTGAIWINQLFWLIFLLLLVLPMVKAQTLEWSRERLIRAIEEKRKSRVITMIHRQETRSFLGFFMMRFITIEDSEQVLRAIRMTPKDLPIDFIVHTPGGLALAATQIAQALADHKAPVRVIVPHYA
;
A
#
# COMPACT_ATOMS: atom_id res chain seq x y z
N MET A 1 18.68 -51.03 -2.80
CA MET A 1 18.13 -49.68 -3.06
C MET A 1 19.30 -48.74 -3.20
N ASP A 2 19.47 -48.10 -4.35
CA ASP A 2 20.61 -47.21 -4.62
C ASP A 2 20.53 -45.97 -3.69
N PRO A 3 21.51 -45.78 -2.78
CA PRO A 3 21.49 -44.66 -1.84
C PRO A 3 21.66 -43.30 -2.53
N THR A 4 22.17 -43.24 -3.77
CA THR A 4 22.38 -42.00 -4.50
C THR A 4 21.06 -41.36 -4.94
N GLY A 5 20.10 -42.17 -5.40
CA GLY A 5 18.77 -41.68 -5.81
C GLY A 5 18.02 -41.01 -4.66
N ALA A 6 18.13 -41.53 -3.43
CA ALA A 6 17.52 -40.94 -2.25
C ALA A 6 18.10 -39.56 -1.89
N ILE A 7 19.40 -39.35 -2.10
CA ILE A 7 20.07 -38.06 -1.86
C ILE A 7 19.58 -36.99 -2.83
N TRP A 8 19.47 -37.32 -4.13
CA TRP A 8 18.97 -36.40 -5.15
C TRP A 8 17.51 -36.00 -4.92
N ILE A 9 16.67 -36.96 -4.52
CA ILE A 9 15.26 -36.69 -4.17
C ILE A 9 15.17 -35.74 -2.97
N ASN A 10 15.98 -35.95 -1.93
CA ASN A 10 16.03 -35.08 -0.76
C ASN A 10 16.51 -33.66 -1.13
N GLN A 11 17.55 -33.53 -1.95
CA GLN A 11 18.04 -32.23 -2.41
C GLN A 11 16.99 -31.47 -3.23
N LEU A 12 16.31 -32.16 -4.15
CA LEU A 12 15.25 -31.57 -4.96
C LEU A 12 14.06 -31.15 -4.09
N PHE A 13 13.69 -31.96 -3.09
CA PHE A 13 12.66 -31.61 -2.12
C PHE A 13 13.00 -30.31 -1.37
N TRP A 14 14.20 -30.20 -0.80
CA TRP A 14 14.63 -28.99 -0.09
C TRP A 14 14.74 -27.77 -1.01
N LEU A 15 15.16 -27.95 -2.27
CA LEU A 15 15.21 -26.89 -3.27
C LEU A 15 13.81 -26.35 -3.59
N ILE A 16 12.85 -27.24 -3.86
CA ILE A 16 11.45 -26.87 -4.11
C ILE A 16 10.85 -26.21 -2.87
N PHE A 17 11.12 -26.75 -1.69
CA PHE A 17 10.65 -26.17 -0.42
C PHE A 17 11.17 -24.75 -0.22
N LEU A 18 12.47 -24.51 -0.45
CA LEU A 18 13.06 -23.17 -0.37
C LEU A 18 12.45 -22.21 -1.40
N LEU A 19 12.20 -22.68 -2.63
CA LEU A 19 11.53 -21.89 -3.65
C LEU A 19 10.12 -21.49 -3.22
N LEU A 20 9.34 -22.43 -2.66
CA LEU A 20 7.99 -22.18 -2.16
C LEU A 20 7.96 -21.13 -1.03
N LEU A 21 8.99 -21.07 -0.19
CA LEU A 21 9.13 -20.04 0.84
C LEU A 21 9.38 -18.64 0.26
N VAL A 22 10.08 -18.52 -0.88
CA VAL A 22 10.43 -17.22 -1.49
C VAL A 22 9.28 -16.65 -2.33
N LEU A 23 8.48 -17.50 -2.99
CA LEU A 23 7.36 -17.10 -3.84
C LEU A 23 6.36 -16.09 -3.22
N PRO A 24 5.90 -16.21 -1.96
CA PRO A 24 4.98 -15.23 -1.37
C PRO A 24 5.59 -13.82 -1.28
N MET A 25 6.89 -13.72 -1.01
CA MET A 25 7.58 -12.42 -0.94
C MET A 25 7.64 -11.75 -2.32
N VAL A 26 7.94 -12.53 -3.36
CA VAL A 26 7.94 -12.02 -4.75
C VAL A 26 6.54 -11.53 -5.14
N LYS A 27 5.50 -12.32 -4.86
CA LYS A 27 4.11 -11.92 -5.14
C LYS A 27 3.75 -10.60 -4.47
N ALA A 28 4.07 -10.45 -3.18
CA ALA A 28 3.81 -9.21 -2.44
C ALA A 28 4.53 -8.01 -3.07
N GLN A 29 5.81 -8.16 -3.44
CA GLN A 29 6.59 -7.08 -4.05
C GLN A 29 6.04 -6.67 -5.43
N THR A 30 5.66 -7.65 -6.26
CA THR A 30 5.09 -7.37 -7.59
C THR A 30 3.76 -6.63 -7.51
N LEU A 31 2.97 -6.87 -6.47
CA LEU A 31 1.72 -6.17 -6.23
C LEU A 31 1.96 -4.70 -5.88
N GLU A 32 2.92 -4.41 -5.00
CA GLU A 32 3.28 -3.02 -4.65
C GLU A 32 3.74 -2.22 -5.87
N TRP A 33 4.61 -2.80 -6.71
CA TRP A 33 5.03 -2.13 -7.95
C TRP A 33 3.90 -1.90 -8.94
N SER A 34 2.89 -2.76 -8.92
CA SER A 34 1.71 -2.59 -9.77
C SER A 34 0.84 -1.43 -9.27
N ARG A 35 0.71 -1.26 -7.94
CA ARG A 35 0.03 -0.12 -7.32
C ARG A 35 0.73 1.19 -7.62
N GLU A 36 2.05 1.25 -7.42
CA GLU A 36 2.84 2.46 -7.69
C GLU A 36 2.71 2.87 -9.17
N ARG A 37 2.75 1.90 -10.09
CA ARG A 37 2.53 2.16 -11.52
C ARG A 37 1.15 2.74 -11.80
N LEU A 38 0.10 2.20 -11.17
CA LEU A 38 -1.25 2.73 -11.33
C LEU A 38 -1.40 4.14 -10.76
N ILE A 39 -0.83 4.40 -9.58
CA ILE A 39 -0.82 5.73 -8.96
C ILE A 39 -0.15 6.73 -9.91
N ARG A 40 1.05 6.41 -10.41
CA ARG A 40 1.77 7.27 -11.38
C ARG A 40 0.97 7.52 -12.64
N ALA A 41 0.31 6.51 -13.19
CA ALA A 41 -0.53 6.68 -14.38
C ALA A 41 -1.71 7.65 -14.13
N ILE A 42 -2.28 7.64 -12.92
CA ILE A 42 -3.33 8.60 -12.52
C ILE A 42 -2.74 10.00 -12.37
N GLU A 43 -1.58 10.14 -11.70
CA GLU A 43 -0.88 11.42 -11.54
C GLU A 43 -0.56 12.07 -12.89
N GLU A 44 -0.03 11.29 -13.83
CA GLU A 44 0.31 11.76 -15.18
C GLU A 44 -0.92 12.19 -15.97
N LYS A 45 -2.00 11.42 -15.88
CA LYS A 45 -3.26 11.69 -16.58
C LYS A 45 -3.98 12.92 -16.03
N ARG A 46 -3.98 13.10 -14.70
CA ARG A 46 -4.69 14.19 -14.02
C ARG A 46 -3.82 15.42 -13.76
N LYS A 47 -2.51 15.34 -14.01
CA LYS A 47 -1.52 16.38 -13.72
C LYS A 47 -1.61 16.84 -12.26
N SER A 48 -1.71 15.87 -11.38
CA SER A 48 -1.90 16.06 -9.94
C SER A 48 -0.99 15.11 -9.17
N ARG A 49 -0.74 15.42 -7.91
CA ARG A 49 -0.20 14.47 -6.94
C ARG A 49 -1.35 13.60 -6.43
N VAL A 50 -1.19 12.29 -6.50
CA VAL A 50 -2.17 11.35 -5.93
C VAL A 50 -1.70 10.95 -4.55
N ILE A 51 -2.53 11.18 -3.55
CA ILE A 51 -2.28 10.78 -2.16
C ILE A 51 -3.40 9.83 -1.76
N THR A 52 -3.06 8.64 -1.28
CA THR A 52 -4.05 7.62 -0.92
C THR A 52 -4.04 7.36 0.58
N MET A 53 -5.21 7.42 1.21
CA MET A 53 -5.47 6.85 2.53
C MET A 53 -6.48 5.72 2.36
N ILE A 54 -5.99 4.55 1.95
CA ILE A 54 -6.82 3.37 1.72
C ILE A 54 -6.49 2.34 2.80
N HIS A 55 -7.43 2.17 3.72
CA HIS A 55 -7.37 1.18 4.77
C HIS A 55 -8.11 -0.08 4.32
N ARG A 56 -7.50 -0.81 3.38
CA ARG A 56 -8.00 -2.11 2.96
C ARG A 56 -7.44 -3.18 3.89
N GLN A 57 -8.31 -4.06 4.41
CA GLN A 57 -7.88 -5.29 5.06
C GLN A 57 -7.36 -6.27 4.01
N GLU A 58 -6.17 -5.99 3.47
CA GLU A 58 -5.43 -6.99 2.72
C GLU A 58 -4.96 -8.02 3.72
N THR A 59 -5.57 -9.19 3.68
CA THR A 59 -5.06 -10.35 4.39
C THR A 59 -3.67 -10.65 3.85
N ARG A 60 -2.64 -10.02 4.42
CA ARG A 60 -1.28 -10.50 4.28
C ARG A 60 -1.18 -11.73 5.16
N SER A 61 -1.58 -12.86 4.59
CA SER A 61 -1.34 -14.17 5.18
C SER A 61 0.16 -14.41 5.11
N PHE A 62 0.83 -14.27 6.26
CA PHE A 62 2.11 -14.93 6.46
C PHE A 62 1.80 -16.24 7.18
N LEU A 63 2.05 -17.37 6.51
CA LEU A 63 1.86 -18.72 7.06
C LEU A 63 0.44 -19.01 7.60
N GLY A 64 -0.61 -18.38 7.04
CA GLY A 64 -2.00 -18.66 7.41
C GLY A 64 -2.60 -17.79 8.52
N PHE A 65 -1.86 -16.80 9.05
CA PHE A 65 -2.39 -15.91 10.08
C PHE A 65 -2.92 -14.58 9.52
N PHE A 66 -4.08 -14.15 10.01
CA PHE A 66 -4.73 -12.89 9.67
C PHE A 66 -4.22 -11.77 10.58
N MET A 67 -3.48 -10.80 10.03
CA MET A 67 -3.13 -9.58 10.76
C MET A 67 -4.13 -8.47 10.42
N MET A 68 -5.01 -8.12 11.35
CA MET A 68 -5.86 -6.93 11.23
C MET A 68 -5.00 -5.70 11.48
N ARG A 69 -5.01 -4.71 10.57
CA ARG A 69 -4.49 -3.37 10.85
C ARG A 69 -5.68 -2.46 11.14
N PHE A 70 -5.50 -1.51 12.04
CA PHE A 70 -6.35 -0.34 12.23
C PHE A 70 -5.54 0.89 11.79
N ILE A 71 -6.21 2.02 11.53
CA ILE A 71 -5.51 3.28 11.24
C ILE A 71 -4.77 3.70 12.49
N THR A 72 -3.45 3.80 12.39
CA THR A 72 -2.62 4.29 13.48
C THR A 72 -2.24 5.75 13.25
N ILE A 73 -1.72 6.41 14.28
CA ILE A 73 -1.27 7.80 14.21
C ILE A 73 -0.17 7.96 13.13
N GLU A 74 0.63 6.92 12.92
CA GLU A 74 1.69 6.87 11.92
C GLU A 74 1.18 6.97 10.48
N ASP A 75 -0.01 6.43 10.19
CA ASP A 75 -0.62 6.53 8.85
C ASP A 75 -1.00 7.98 8.53
N SER A 76 -1.34 8.76 9.57
CA SER A 76 -1.73 10.18 9.42
C SER A 76 -0.52 11.08 9.16
N GLU A 77 0.60 10.80 9.82
CA GLU A 77 1.88 11.50 9.60
C GLU A 77 2.40 11.33 8.16
N GLN A 78 2.23 10.13 7.57
CA GLN A 78 2.64 9.88 6.19
C GLN A 78 1.83 10.72 5.20
N VAL A 79 0.51 10.84 5.41
CA VAL A 79 -0.36 11.67 4.57
C VAL A 79 -0.03 13.15 4.74
N LEU A 80 0.14 13.63 5.97
CA LEU A 80 0.55 15.01 6.25
C LEU A 80 1.89 15.35 5.58
N ARG A 81 2.86 14.42 5.63
CA ARG A 81 4.14 14.59 4.94
C ARG A 81 3.98 14.64 3.42
N ALA A 82 3.16 13.76 2.85
CA ALA A 82 2.90 13.77 1.41
C ALA A 82 2.29 15.10 0.94
N ILE A 83 1.33 15.65 1.69
CA ILE A 83 0.75 16.97 1.41
C ILE A 83 1.85 18.04 1.45
N ARG A 84 2.67 18.07 2.51
CA ARG A 84 3.76 19.07 2.67
C ARG A 84 4.85 18.98 1.61
N MET A 85 5.16 17.78 1.13
CA MET A 85 6.14 17.56 0.05
C MET A 85 5.57 17.85 -1.34
N THR A 86 4.26 18.06 -1.47
CA THR A 86 3.64 18.41 -2.74
C THR A 86 3.90 19.88 -3.06
N PRO A 87 4.41 20.21 -4.27
CA PRO A 87 4.55 21.59 -4.70
C PRO A 87 3.24 22.37 -4.58
N LYS A 88 3.31 23.63 -4.14
CA LYS A 88 2.11 24.44 -3.83
C LYS A 88 1.23 24.70 -5.05
N ASP A 89 1.79 24.64 -6.25
CA ASP A 89 1.15 24.85 -7.54
C ASP A 89 0.62 23.55 -8.19
N LEU A 90 0.94 22.38 -7.62
CA LEU A 90 0.50 21.08 -8.12
C LEU A 90 -0.82 20.65 -7.45
N PRO A 91 -1.91 20.39 -8.20
CA PRO A 91 -3.16 19.90 -7.63
C PRO A 91 -3.00 18.58 -6.86
N ILE A 92 -3.86 18.33 -5.87
CA ILE A 92 -3.88 17.07 -5.12
C ILE A 92 -5.16 16.31 -5.43
N ASP A 93 -5.04 15.04 -5.82
CA ASP A 93 -6.13 14.06 -5.81
C ASP A 93 -5.96 13.17 -4.56
N PHE A 94 -6.76 13.42 -3.52
CA PHE A 94 -6.75 12.64 -2.29
C PHE A 94 -7.80 11.53 -2.35
N ILE A 95 -7.37 10.28 -2.39
CA ILE A 95 -8.26 9.11 -2.41
C ILE A 95 -8.37 8.57 -0.99
N VAL A 96 -9.57 8.57 -0.43
CA VAL A 96 -9.81 8.21 0.97
C VAL A 96 -10.83 7.08 1.07
N HIS A 97 -10.40 5.96 1.63
CA HIS A 97 -11.24 4.83 1.96
C HIS A 97 -10.79 4.25 3.30
N THR A 98 -11.46 4.64 4.36
CA THR A 98 -11.04 4.36 5.73
C THR A 98 -12.28 4.05 6.59
N PRO A 99 -12.18 3.15 7.59
CA PRO A 99 -13.24 2.89 8.54
C PRO A 99 -13.47 4.05 9.55
N GLY A 100 -12.70 5.14 9.47
CA GLY A 100 -12.67 6.23 10.44
C GLY A 100 -11.61 6.04 11.52
N GLY A 101 -11.61 6.89 12.55
CA GLY A 101 -10.62 6.85 13.63
C GLY A 101 -10.51 8.16 14.41
N LEU A 102 -9.30 8.49 14.85
CA LEU A 102 -8.99 9.63 15.71
C LEU A 102 -9.36 10.97 15.04
N ALA A 103 -10.36 11.66 15.61
CA ALA A 103 -10.88 12.93 15.07
C ALA A 103 -9.79 14.00 14.85
N LEU A 104 -8.77 14.05 15.73
CA LEU A 104 -7.67 15.00 15.60
C LEU A 104 -6.88 14.80 14.29
N ALA A 105 -6.55 13.57 13.94
CA ALA A 105 -5.78 13.26 12.75
C ALA A 105 -6.56 13.60 11.47
N ALA A 106 -7.86 13.28 11.46
CA ALA A 106 -8.75 13.67 10.37
C ALA A 106 -8.79 15.20 10.20
N THR A 107 -8.91 15.95 11.31
CA THR A 107 -8.88 17.42 11.29
C THR A 107 -7.55 17.96 10.78
N GLN A 108 -6.42 17.40 11.19
CA GLN A 108 -5.10 17.84 10.71
C GLN A 108 -4.94 17.63 9.20
N ILE A 109 -5.38 16.47 8.69
CA ILE A 109 -5.33 16.19 7.25
C ILE A 109 -6.27 17.13 6.49
N ALA A 110 -7.50 17.31 6.99
CA ALA A 110 -8.46 18.23 6.38
C ALA A 110 -7.92 19.66 6.34
N GLN A 111 -7.29 20.14 7.42
CA GLN A 111 -6.66 21.45 7.47
C GLN A 111 -5.50 21.55 6.49
N ALA A 112 -4.61 20.56 6.46
CA ALA A 112 -3.46 20.56 5.54
C ALA A 112 -3.89 20.55 4.07
N LEU A 113 -4.96 19.83 3.74
CA LEU A 113 -5.56 19.84 2.41
C LEU A 113 -6.20 21.20 2.08
N ALA A 114 -6.94 21.79 3.03
CA ALA A 114 -7.57 23.10 2.85
C ALA A 114 -6.54 24.23 2.69
N ASP A 115 -5.39 24.13 3.35
CA ASP A 115 -4.29 25.09 3.27
C ASP A 115 -3.46 24.95 1.98
N HIS A 116 -3.65 23.87 1.20
CA HIS A 116 -2.92 23.67 -0.05
C HIS A 116 -3.41 24.65 -1.12
N LYS A 117 -2.48 25.32 -1.80
CA LYS A 117 -2.82 26.44 -2.70
C LYS A 117 -3.44 25.99 -4.02
N ALA A 118 -3.01 24.85 -4.55
CA ALA A 118 -3.57 24.30 -5.78
C ALA A 118 -4.88 23.54 -5.51
N PRO A 119 -5.72 23.31 -6.53
CA PRO A 119 -6.98 22.60 -6.37
C PRO A 119 -6.79 21.24 -5.69
N VAL A 120 -7.61 20.98 -4.68
CA VAL A 120 -7.70 19.68 -4.01
C VAL A 120 -9.00 19.00 -4.40
N ARG A 121 -8.91 17.73 -4.80
CA ARG A 121 -10.06 16.86 -5.07
C ARG A 121 -10.01 15.68 -4.13
N VAL A 122 -11.09 15.47 -3.39
CA VAL A 122 -11.26 14.29 -2.53
C VAL A 122 -12.11 13.26 -3.26
N ILE A 123 -11.62 12.03 -3.35
CA ILE A 123 -12.25 10.91 -4.04
C ILE A 123 -12.59 9.86 -3.00
N VAL A 124 -13.89 9.59 -2.81
CA VAL A 124 -14.39 8.56 -1.89
C VAL A 124 -14.96 7.41 -2.72
N PRO A 125 -14.24 6.29 -2.87
CA PRO A 125 -14.77 5.14 -3.59
C PRO A 125 -15.88 4.49 -2.76
N HIS A 126 -17.05 4.31 -3.38
CA HIS A 126 -18.26 3.78 -2.75
C HIS A 126 -18.24 2.24 -2.59
N TYR A 127 -17.30 1.54 -3.27
CA TYR A 127 -17.14 0.09 -3.27
C TYR A 127 -15.64 -0.29 -3.37
N ALA A 128 -14.87 -0.09 -2.30
CA ALA A 128 -13.44 -0.44 -2.25
C ALA A 128 -13.15 -1.59 -1.28
#